data_AF-A0A832R8D3-F1
#
_entry.id   AF-A0A832R8D3-F1
#
_cell.length_a   1.000
_cell.length_b   1.000
_cell.length_c   1.000
_cell.angle_alpha   90.00
_cell.angle_beta   90.00
_cell.angle_gamma   90.00
#
_symmetry.space_group_name_H-M   'P 1'
#
loop_
_entity.id
_entity.type
_entity.pdbx_description
1 polymer ?
#
loop_
_entity_poly.entity_id
_entity_poly.type
_entity_poly.pdbx_seq_one_letter_code
_entity_poly.pdbx_strand_id
1 'polypeptide(L)'
;KDCEYDKVIIMTDADTDGAHIQTLLLTFFFRYMRPLIDAKKLYIAQPPLYKITRGNEIKYAWTDEELKEIVKTNSNYTIQRFKGLGEMNSDQLWETTMDPMRRQLIQVTIDDAMLADRRVSVLMGNKVEPRREWIEENVSFTLEDDYKIIGG
;
A
#
# COMPACT_ATOMS: atom_id res chain seq x y z
N LYS A 1 -28.56 -0.84 -2.65
CA LYS A 1 -29.31 -1.18 -3.89
C LYS A 1 -29.07 -0.14 -4.98
N ASP A 2 -28.63 1.07 -4.64
CA ASP A 2 -28.00 2.00 -5.59
C ASP A 2 -26.52 2.15 -5.26
N CYS A 3 -25.65 1.82 -6.23
CA CYS A 3 -24.21 1.94 -6.13
C CYS A 3 -23.73 2.46 -7.48
N GLU A 4 -23.33 3.74 -7.52
CA GLU A 4 -22.97 4.44 -8.77
C GLU A 4 -21.66 3.93 -9.38
N TYR A 5 -20.80 3.30 -8.56
CA TYR A 5 -19.48 2.82 -8.98
C TYR A 5 -19.31 1.35 -8.66
N ASP A 6 -18.93 0.58 -9.68
CA ASP A 6 -18.67 -0.85 -9.49
C ASP A 6 -17.33 -1.12 -8.80
N LYS A 7 -16.39 -0.16 -8.85
CA LYS A 7 -15.10 -0.22 -8.18
C LYS A 7 -14.82 1.08 -7.45
N VAL A 8 -14.54 0.97 -6.15
CA VAL A 8 -14.00 2.04 -5.33
C VAL A 8 -12.53 1.71 -5.08
N ILE A 9 -11.62 2.57 -5.53
CA ILE A 9 -10.17 2.36 -5.41
C ILE A 9 -9.62 3.43 -4.46
N ILE A 10 -9.06 2.99 -3.34
CA ILE A 10 -8.30 3.84 -2.42
C ILE A 10 -6.88 3.95 -2.97
N MET A 11 -6.44 5.16 -3.29
CA MET A 11 -5.09 5.44 -3.73
C MET A 11 -4.50 6.51 -2.82
N THR A 12 -3.48 6.14 -2.06
CA THR A 12 -2.78 6.99 -1.09
C THR A 12 -1.28 6.94 -1.36
N ASP A 13 -0.53 7.85 -0.77
CA ASP A 13 0.94 7.86 -0.87
C ASP A 13 1.54 6.59 -0.24
N ALA A 14 2.71 6.19 -0.74
CA ALA A 14 3.45 5.00 -0.29
C ALA A 14 4.32 5.31 0.94
N ASP A 15 3.78 6.10 1.88
CA ASP A 15 4.43 6.53 3.10
C ASP A 15 3.59 6.19 4.34
N THR A 16 4.10 6.57 5.52
CA THR A 16 3.44 6.29 6.81
C THR A 16 2.10 6.99 6.95
N ASP A 17 1.97 8.20 6.41
CA ASP A 17 0.74 8.98 6.48
C ASP A 17 -0.32 8.42 5.53
N GLY A 18 0.08 7.95 4.34
CA GLY A 18 -0.75 7.22 3.41
C GLY A 18 -1.31 5.93 4.02
N ALA A 19 -0.47 5.14 4.70
CA ALA A 19 -0.91 3.94 5.42
C ALA A 19 -1.93 4.27 6.54
N HIS A 20 -1.75 5.40 7.23
CA HIS A 20 -2.69 5.86 8.25
C HIS A 20 -4.04 6.27 7.63
N ILE A 21 -4.04 7.06 6.55
CA ILE A 21 -5.25 7.44 5.81
C ILE A 21 -5.99 6.19 5.29
N GLN A 22 -5.24 5.25 4.73
CA GLN A 22 -5.79 3.99 4.25
C GLN A 22 -6.50 3.23 5.38
N THR A 23 -5.90 3.16 6.57
CA THR A 23 -6.52 2.52 7.75
C THR A 23 -7.79 3.22 8.19
N LEU A 24 -7.82 4.56 8.17
CA LEU A 24 -9.01 5.36 8.46
C LEU A 24 -10.14 5.08 7.47
N LEU A 25 -9.83 5.07 6.17
CA LEU A 25 -10.81 4.79 5.12
C LEU A 25 -11.33 3.35 5.18
N LEU A 26 -10.45 2.37 5.38
CA LEU A 26 -10.84 0.97 5.57
C LEU A 26 -11.77 0.80 6.77
N THR A 27 -11.48 1.51 7.86
CA THR A 27 -12.33 1.52 9.05
C THR A 27 -13.71 2.11 8.75
N PHE A 28 -13.75 3.23 8.03
CA PHE A 28 -15.00 3.84 7.59
C PHE A 28 -15.83 2.88 6.72
N PHE A 29 -15.22 2.27 5.69
CA PHE A 29 -15.90 1.31 4.84
C PHE A 29 -16.37 0.09 5.64
N PHE A 30 -15.55 -0.43 6.56
CA PHE A 30 -15.91 -1.57 7.40
C PHE A 30 -17.10 -1.26 8.34
N ARG A 31 -17.15 -0.07 8.94
CA ARG A 31 -18.20 0.32 9.90
C ARG A 31 -19.51 0.73 9.23
N TYR A 32 -19.45 1.48 8.14
CA TYR A 32 -20.63 2.13 7.54
C TYR A 32 -21.04 1.55 6.19
N MET A 33 -20.09 0.97 5.44
CA MET A 33 -20.31 0.51 4.07
C MET A 33 -19.86 -0.94 3.88
N ARG A 34 -20.01 -1.78 4.91
CA ARG A 34 -19.62 -3.19 4.88
C ARG A 34 -20.16 -3.96 3.66
N PRO A 35 -21.41 -3.75 3.20
CA PRO A 35 -21.91 -4.42 2.00
C PRO A 35 -21.08 -4.16 0.74
N LEU A 36 -20.33 -3.06 0.67
CA LEU A 36 -19.45 -2.73 -0.46
C LEU A 36 -18.19 -3.61 -0.46
N ILE A 37 -17.67 -3.93 0.73
CA ILE A 37 -16.55 -4.86 0.92
C ILE A 37 -17.01 -6.30 0.64
N ASP A 38 -18.17 -6.69 1.18
CA ASP A 38 -18.74 -8.02 0.96
C ASP A 38 -19.06 -8.27 -0.54
N ALA A 39 -19.48 -7.22 -1.26
CA ALA A 39 -19.68 -7.25 -2.71
C ALA A 39 -18.35 -7.20 -3.52
N LYS A 40 -17.19 -7.21 -2.86
CA LYS A 40 -15.85 -7.21 -3.45
C LYS A 40 -15.55 -6.00 -4.35
N LYS A 41 -16.14 -4.85 -4.02
CA LYS A 41 -16.03 -3.60 -4.81
C LYS A 41 -14.99 -2.61 -4.28
N LEU A 42 -14.37 -2.88 -3.13
CA LEU A 42 -13.33 -2.04 -2.55
C LEU A 42 -11.94 -2.56 -2.91
N TYR A 43 -11.08 -1.66 -3.38
CA TYR A 43 -9.73 -1.95 -3.81
C TYR A 43 -8.75 -0.92 -3.25
N ILE A 44 -7.48 -1.30 -3.16
CA ILE A 44 -6.35 -0.42 -2.85
C ILE A 44 -5.42 -0.42 -4.06
N ALA A 45 -5.06 0.76 -4.57
CA ALA A 45 -4.05 0.90 -5.60
C ALA A 45 -2.65 0.83 -5.00
N GLN A 46 -1.74 0.16 -5.70
CA GLN A 46 -0.33 0.10 -5.30
C GLN A 46 0.52 0.91 -6.29
N PRO A 47 0.93 2.15 -5.93
CA PRO A 47 1.91 2.88 -6.72
C PRO A 47 3.28 2.22 -6.65
N PRO A 48 4.10 2.35 -7.72
CA PRO A 48 5.48 1.87 -7.70
C PRO A 48 6.32 2.72 -6.74
N LEU A 49 7.28 2.08 -6.07
CA LEU A 49 8.22 2.75 -5.17
C LEU A 49 9.41 3.35 -5.95
N TYR A 50 9.75 2.76 -7.09
CA TYR A 50 10.94 3.13 -7.86
C TYR A 50 10.65 3.28 -9.35
N LYS A 51 11.34 4.23 -9.96
CA LYS A 51 11.53 4.35 -11.41
C LYS A 51 12.99 4.15 -11.74
N ILE A 52 13.24 3.24 -12.67
CA ILE A 52 14.58 2.82 -13.09
C ILE A 52 14.72 3.18 -14.56
N THR A 53 15.69 4.02 -14.89
CA THR A 53 15.90 4.52 -16.25
C THR A 53 17.28 4.10 -16.77
N ARG A 54 17.33 3.62 -18.01
CA ARG A 54 18.57 3.32 -18.74
C ARG A 54 18.45 3.77 -20.18
N GLY A 55 19.12 4.86 -20.54
CA GLY A 55 18.96 5.47 -21.86
C GLY A 55 17.47 5.81 -22.10
N ASN A 56 16.84 5.15 -23.06
CA ASN A 56 15.42 5.32 -23.38
C ASN A 56 14.50 4.26 -22.72
N GLU A 57 15.05 3.28 -22.01
CA GLU A 57 14.26 2.25 -21.33
C GLU A 57 13.86 2.72 -19.92
N ILE A 58 12.57 2.67 -19.60
CA ILE A 58 12.02 3.00 -18.28
C ILE A 58 11.36 1.74 -17.72
N LYS A 59 11.68 1.40 -16.47
CA LYS A 59 11.05 0.34 -15.69
C LYS A 59 10.58 0.87 -14.34
N TYR A 60 9.59 0.20 -13.78
CA TYR A 60 9.06 0.50 -12.45
C TYR A 60 9.23 -0.72 -11.56
N ALA A 61 9.44 -0.49 -10.27
CA ALA A 61 9.48 -1.52 -9.25
C ALA A 61 8.60 -1.12 -8.06
N TRP A 62 7.86 -2.09 -7.53
CA TRP A 62 6.95 -1.97 -6.40
C TRP A 62 7.58 -2.46 -5.10
N THR A 63 8.66 -3.24 -5.17
CA THR A 63 9.39 -3.74 -3.99
C THR A 63 10.89 -3.52 -4.12
N ASP A 64 11.58 -3.61 -2.98
CA ASP A 64 13.05 -3.56 -2.95
C ASP A 64 13.68 -4.79 -3.64
N GLU A 65 13.01 -5.94 -3.57
CA GLU A 65 13.40 -7.17 -4.25
C GLU A 65 13.38 -6.99 -5.77
N GLU A 66 12.29 -6.44 -6.31
CA GLU A 66 12.15 -6.15 -7.74
C GLU A 66 13.22 -5.15 -8.20
N LEU A 67 13.49 -4.11 -7.42
CA LEU A 67 14.57 -3.18 -7.70
C LEU A 67 15.92 -3.89 -7.79
N LYS A 68 16.24 -4.74 -6.79
CA LYS A 68 17.49 -5.51 -6.77
C LYS A 68 17.60 -6.43 -7.98
N GLU A 69 16.53 -7.08 -8.40
CA GLU A 69 16.52 -7.94 -9.58
C GLU A 69 16.79 -7.17 -10.87
N ILE A 70 16.14 -6.01 -11.07
CA ILE A 70 16.32 -5.19 -12.27
C ILE A 70 17.74 -4.62 -12.36
N VAL A 71 18.29 -4.19 -11.22
CA VAL A 71 19.63 -3.56 -11.14
C VAL A 71 20.75 -4.60 -11.22
N LYS A 72 20.53 -5.85 -10.78
CA LYS A 72 21.53 -6.93 -10.87
C LYS A 72 22.06 -7.17 -12.29
N THR A 73 21.23 -6.94 -13.31
CA THR A 73 21.57 -7.31 -14.69
C THR A 73 22.50 -6.32 -15.39
N ASN A 74 22.55 -5.04 -14.98
CA ASN A 74 23.40 -4.02 -15.63
C ASN A 74 23.79 -2.89 -14.66
N SER A 75 24.97 -2.30 -14.85
CA SER A 75 25.58 -1.37 -13.88
C SER A 75 25.32 0.12 -14.14
N ASN A 76 24.56 0.50 -15.16
CA ASN A 76 24.36 1.92 -15.54
C ASN A 76 22.88 2.33 -15.56
N TYR A 77 22.22 2.28 -14.41
CA TYR A 77 20.84 2.73 -14.21
C TYR A 77 20.77 4.02 -13.40
N THR A 78 19.84 4.91 -13.75
CA THR A 78 19.40 6.00 -12.88
C THR A 78 18.15 5.57 -12.14
N ILE A 79 18.19 5.58 -10.82
CA ILE A 79 17.09 5.16 -9.94
C ILE A 79 16.49 6.41 -9.30
N GLN A 80 15.18 6.58 -9.45
CA GLN A 80 14.39 7.58 -8.74
C GLN A 80 13.43 6.84 -7.81
N ARG A 81 13.41 7.23 -6.53
CA ARG A 81 12.44 6.72 -5.55
C ARG A 81 11.28 7.71 -5.44
N PHE A 82 10.05 7.20 -5.48
CA PHE A 82 8.86 7.99 -5.22
C PHE A 82 8.53 7.92 -3.73
N LYS A 83 8.36 9.08 -3.08
CA LYS A 83 7.90 9.17 -1.69
C LYS A 83 6.39 9.40 -1.59
N GLY A 84 5.79 9.95 -2.64
CA GLY A 84 4.36 10.20 -2.71
C GLY A 84 3.89 10.36 -4.15
N LEU A 85 2.58 10.32 -4.35
CA LEU A 85 1.93 10.40 -5.67
C LEU A 85 2.21 11.74 -6.35
N GLY A 86 2.40 12.81 -5.57
CA GLY A 86 2.72 14.15 -6.09
C GLY A 86 4.10 14.28 -6.75
N GLU A 87 4.99 13.30 -6.56
CA GLU A 87 6.30 13.26 -7.24
C GLU A 87 6.21 12.62 -8.64
N MET A 88 5.05 12.06 -8.99
CA MET A 88 4.78 11.46 -10.29
C MET A 88 4.09 12.47 -11.21
N ASN A 89 4.47 12.49 -12.48
CA ASN A 89 3.69 13.23 -13.48
C ASN A 89 2.42 12.45 -13.89
N SER A 90 1.51 13.12 -14.62
CA SER A 90 0.23 12.52 -15.05
C SER A 90 0.39 11.21 -15.81
N ASP A 91 1.38 11.15 -16.71
CA ASP A 91 1.58 10.00 -17.59
C ASP A 91 2.12 8.80 -16.80
N GLN A 92 3.05 9.04 -15.87
CA GLN A 92 3.57 8.03 -14.96
C GLN A 92 2.46 7.49 -14.06
N LEU A 93 1.61 8.36 -13.51
CA LEU A 93 0.49 7.94 -12.68
C LEU A 93 -0.49 7.08 -13.51
N TRP A 94 -0.81 7.52 -14.74
CA TRP A 94 -1.68 6.75 -15.62
C TRP A 94 -1.12 5.36 -15.91
N GLU A 95 0.12 5.29 -16.41
CA GLU A 95 0.74 4.04 -16.87
C GLU A 95 0.95 3.01 -15.74
N THR A 96 1.11 3.48 -14.50
CA THR A 96 1.49 2.62 -13.38
C THR A 96 0.32 2.26 -12.46
N THR A 97 -0.61 3.20 -12.19
CA THR A 97 -1.66 2.99 -11.18
C THR A 97 -3.08 3.12 -11.68
N MET A 98 -3.31 3.80 -12.81
CA MET A 98 -4.68 4.03 -13.30
C MET A 98 -5.06 3.18 -14.50
N ASP A 99 -4.11 2.82 -15.36
CA ASP A 99 -4.32 2.02 -16.57
C ASP A 99 -4.90 0.64 -16.20
N PRO A 100 -6.14 0.30 -16.60
CA PRO A 100 -6.77 -0.98 -16.30
C PRO A 100 -5.98 -2.21 -16.77
N MET A 101 -5.12 -2.06 -17.77
CA MET A 101 -4.31 -3.16 -18.30
C MET A 101 -3.02 -3.42 -17.50
N ARG A 102 -2.51 -2.42 -16.79
CA ARG A 102 -1.19 -2.46 -16.13
C ARG A 102 -1.23 -2.28 -14.63
N ARG A 103 -2.25 -1.60 -14.10
CA ARG A 103 -2.36 -1.28 -12.69
C ARG A 103 -2.42 -2.52 -11.82
N GLN A 104 -1.78 -2.44 -10.66
CA GLN A 104 -1.87 -3.44 -9.60
C GLN A 104 -2.84 -2.95 -8.52
N LEU A 105 -3.88 -3.75 -8.26
CA LEU A 105 -4.90 -3.47 -7.25
C LEU A 105 -5.00 -4.63 -6.28
N ILE A 106 -5.01 -4.32 -4.98
CA ILE A 106 -5.38 -5.27 -3.93
C ILE A 106 -6.89 -5.18 -3.73
N GLN A 107 -7.61 -6.29 -3.88
CA GLN A 107 -9.02 -6.37 -3.52
C GLN A 107 -9.16 -6.57 -2.01
N VAL A 108 -9.97 -5.74 -1.36
CA VAL A 108 -10.21 -5.84 0.08
C VAL A 108 -11.28 -6.91 0.35
N THR A 109 -10.96 -7.88 1.21
CA THR A 109 -11.87 -8.93 1.67
C THR A 109 -11.93 -8.99 3.20
N ILE A 110 -13.01 -9.57 3.73
CA ILE A 110 -13.16 -9.84 5.17
C ILE A 110 -13.28 -11.35 5.33
N ASP A 111 -12.19 -11.99 5.75
CA ASP A 111 -12.17 -13.45 5.93
C ASP A 111 -12.82 -13.83 7.27
N ASP A 112 -12.42 -13.15 8.36
CA ASP A 112 -13.00 -13.29 9.69
C ASP A 112 -13.55 -11.95 10.18
N ALA A 113 -14.88 -11.85 10.19
CA ALA A 113 -15.59 -10.66 10.61
C ALA A 113 -15.40 -10.33 12.09
N MET A 114 -15.29 -11.35 12.96
CA MET A 114 -15.11 -11.14 14.40
C MET A 114 -13.71 -10.65 14.70
N LEU A 115 -12.71 -11.24 14.06
CA LEU A 115 -11.32 -10.80 14.19
C LEU A 115 -11.15 -9.38 13.63
N ALA A 116 -11.74 -9.09 12.46
CA ALA A 116 -11.71 -7.76 11.86
C ALA A 116 -12.35 -6.71 12.78
N ASP A 117 -13.53 -6.99 13.34
CA ASP A 117 -14.19 -6.06 14.26
C ASP A 117 -13.38 -5.83 15.54
N ARG A 118 -12.78 -6.89 16.09
CA ARG A 118 -11.88 -6.77 17.25
C ARG A 118 -10.69 -5.86 16.92
N ARG A 119 -10.00 -6.12 15.80
CA ARG A 119 -8.83 -5.32 15.37
C ARG A 119 -9.18 -3.86 15.16
N VAL A 120 -10.28 -3.59 14.43
CA VAL A 120 -10.75 -2.23 14.19
C VAL A 120 -11.13 -1.54 15.50
N SER A 121 -11.76 -2.25 16.44
CA SER A 121 -12.14 -1.69 17.75
C SER A 121 -10.93 -1.35 18.63
N VAL A 122 -9.90 -2.19 18.63
CA VAL A 122 -8.66 -1.95 19.39
C VAL A 122 -7.86 -0.80 18.79
N LEU A 123 -7.62 -0.83 17.47
CA LEU A 123 -6.76 0.13 16.80
C LEU A 123 -7.43 1.51 16.67
N MET A 124 -8.72 1.55 16.35
CA MET A 124 -9.43 2.80 16.02
C MET A 124 -10.45 3.23 17.08
N GLY A 125 -10.51 2.54 18.21
CA GLY A 125 -11.39 2.88 19.33
C GLY A 125 -10.90 4.07 20.15
N ASN A 126 -11.76 4.58 21.04
CA ASN A 126 -11.46 5.74 21.88
C ASN A 126 -10.58 5.43 23.10
N LYS A 127 -10.36 4.14 23.41
CA LYS A 127 -9.56 3.72 24.56
C LYS A 127 -8.10 3.62 24.14
N VAL A 128 -7.24 4.34 24.84
CA VAL A 128 -5.78 4.38 24.55
C VAL A 128 -5.08 3.11 25.03
N GLU A 129 -5.41 2.61 26.22
CA GLU A 129 -4.68 1.49 26.84
C GLU A 129 -4.63 0.23 25.97
N PRO A 130 -5.77 -0.28 25.44
CA PRO A 130 -5.75 -1.51 24.61
C PRO A 130 -4.97 -1.33 23.31
N ARG A 131 -4.92 -0.10 22.78
CA ARG A 131 -4.13 0.22 21.59
C ARG A 131 -2.64 0.17 21.92
N ARG A 132 -2.24 0.71 23.07
CA ARG A 132 -0.84 0.72 23.53
C ARG A 132 -0.34 -0.71 23.73
N GLU A 133 -1.08 -1.53 24.46
CA GLU A 133 -0.76 -2.96 24.67
C GLU A 133 -0.60 -3.70 23.34
N TRP A 134 -1.52 -3.50 22.40
CA TRP A 134 -1.45 -4.14 21.09
C TRP A 134 -0.18 -3.73 20.32
N ILE A 135 0.20 -2.46 20.35
CA ILE A 135 1.43 -1.98 19.69
C ILE A 135 2.66 -2.61 20.35
N GLU A 136 2.72 -2.64 21.68
CA GLU A 136 3.84 -3.23 22.44
C GLU A 136 4.03 -4.73 22.15
N GLU A 137 2.93 -5.46 21.96
CA GLU A 137 2.96 -6.89 21.67
C GLU A 137 3.28 -7.23 20.20
N ASN A 138 2.96 -6.35 19.24
CA ASN A 138 2.96 -6.68 17.81
C ASN A 138 3.95 -5.86 16.98
N VAL A 139 4.50 -4.75 17.51
CA VAL A 139 5.46 -3.91 16.80
C VAL A 139 6.84 -4.11 17.39
N SER A 140 7.80 -4.54 16.56
CA SER A 140 9.20 -4.53 16.96
C SER A 140 9.72 -3.08 16.93
N PHE A 141 10.16 -2.60 18.08
CA PHE A 141 10.77 -1.27 18.22
C PHE A 141 12.28 -1.28 18.03
N THR A 142 12.87 -2.42 17.72
CA THR A 142 14.30 -2.50 17.41
C THR A 142 14.55 -1.78 16.09
N LEU A 143 15.35 -0.71 16.11
CA LEU A 143 15.91 -0.04 14.92
C LEU A 143 16.92 -0.92 14.15
N GLU A 144 17.02 -2.20 14.50
CA GLU A 144 17.73 -3.19 13.70
C GLU A 144 16.83 -3.52 12.53
N ASP A 145 16.96 -2.74 11.44
CA ASP A 145 16.72 -3.29 10.12
C ASP A 145 17.49 -4.62 10.07
N ASP A 146 16.82 -5.75 9.88
CA ASP A 146 17.43 -7.06 9.61
C ASP A 146 18.18 -7.08 8.25
N TYR A 147 18.78 -5.95 7.87
CA TYR A 147 19.74 -5.79 6.78
C TYR A 147 21.04 -6.48 7.17
N LYS A 148 21.06 -7.81 7.05
CA LYS A 148 22.31 -8.53 6.81
C LYS A 148 22.79 -8.13 5.42
N ILE A 149 23.76 -7.22 5.34
CA ILE A 149 24.64 -7.13 4.18
C ILE A 149 25.38 -8.47 4.12
N ILE A 150 24.88 -9.41 3.32
CA ILE A 150 25.62 -10.61 2.98
C ILE A 150 26.73 -10.15 2.03
N GLY A 151 27.91 -9.90 2.60
CA GLY A 151 29.08 -9.47 1.83
C GLY A 151 30.14 -8.79 2.67
N GLY A 152 30.85 -9.58 3.49
CA GLY A 152 32.11 -9.25 4.14
C GLY A 152 32.88 -10.52 4.41
#